data_AF-A0A132AJR8-F1
#
_entry.id   AF-A0A132AJR8-F1
#
_cell.length_a   1.000
_cell.length_b   1.000
_cell.length_c   1.000
_cell.angle_alpha   90.00
_cell.angle_beta   90.00
_cell.angle_gamma   90.00
#
_symmetry.space_group_name_H-M   'P 1'
#
loop_
_entity.id
_entity.type
_entity.pdbx_description
1 polymer ?
#
loop_
_entity_poly.entity_id
_entity_poly.type
_entity_poly.pdbx_seq_one_letter_code
_entity_poly.pdbx_strand_id
1 'polypeptide(L)'
;VLRVLRPLKTIKRVPKLKAVFDCVITSLKNVFNILIVYMLFQFIFAVIAVQLFNGRFHYCTDESKLFEEECHGEFFIFTSVHEPPKVQKRIWDRRQFHYDNVIAAMMTLFTVQTGEGWPT
;
A
#
# COMPACT_ATOMS: atom_id res chain seq x y z
N VAL A 1 3.40 23.23 5.53
CA VAL A 1 2.67 22.16 6.24
C VAL A 1 2.11 22.56 7.61
N LEU A 2 2.87 23.22 8.50
CA LEU A 2 2.41 23.60 9.86
C LEU A 2 1.19 24.54 9.94
N ARG A 3 0.77 25.16 8.83
CA ARG A 3 -0.45 26.01 8.76
C ARG A 3 -1.75 25.19 8.92
N VAL A 4 -1.71 23.88 8.68
CA VAL A 4 -2.84 22.95 8.89
C VAL A 4 -3.20 22.77 10.38
N LEU A 5 -2.30 23.11 11.31
CA LEU A 5 -2.53 22.99 12.75
C LEU A 5 -3.34 24.16 13.35
N ARG A 6 -3.67 25.19 12.56
CA ARG A 6 -4.42 26.37 13.03
C ARG A 6 -5.79 26.04 13.67
N PRO A 7 -6.58 25.06 13.18
CA PRO A 7 -7.82 24.63 13.81
C PRO A 7 -7.62 24.01 15.20
N LEU A 8 -6.51 23.31 15.45
CA LEU A 8 -6.17 22.73 16.77
C LEU A 8 -5.97 23.81 17.84
N LYS A 9 -5.49 25.00 17.45
CA LYS A 9 -5.39 26.16 18.35
C LYS A 9 -6.78 26.71 18.73
N THR A 10 -7.75 26.64 17.82
CA THR A 10 -9.14 27.04 18.07
C THR A 10 -9.88 26.04 18.96
N ILE A 11 -9.57 24.74 18.85
CA ILE A 11 -10.13 23.68 19.73
C ILE A 11 -9.79 23.94 21.21
N LYS A 12 -8.58 24.42 21.53
CA LYS A 12 -8.22 24.81 22.91
C LYS A 12 -9.05 25.97 23.47
N ARG A 13 -9.63 26.81 22.61
CA ARG A 13 -10.38 28.01 23.00
C ARG A 13 -11.88 27.73 23.18
N VAL A 14 -12.40 26.66 22.58
CA VAL A 14 -13.82 26.28 22.66
C VAL A 14 -13.98 25.06 23.58
N PRO A 15 -14.48 25.24 24.82
CA PRO A 15 -14.51 24.17 25.82
C PRO A 15 -15.35 22.95 25.40
N LYS A 16 -16.36 23.14 24.54
CA LYS A 16 -17.19 22.05 23.99
C LYS A 16 -16.39 21.11 23.07
N LEU A 17 -15.51 21.63 22.22
CA LEU A 17 -14.67 20.82 21.32
C LEU A 17 -13.55 20.10 22.09
N LYS A 18 -13.04 20.72 23.16
CA LYS A 18 -12.06 20.10 24.05
C LYS A 18 -12.62 18.85 24.75
N ALA A 19 -13.87 18.90 25.23
CA ALA A 19 -14.51 17.75 25.88
C ALA A 19 -14.63 16.54 24.94
N VAL A 20 -14.97 16.75 23.66
CA VAL A 20 -15.06 15.67 22.67
C VAL A 20 -13.68 15.07 22.40
N PHE A 21 -12.65 15.91 22.25
CA PHE A 21 -11.28 15.44 22.02
C PHE A 21 -10.70 14.67 23.20
N ASP A 22 -10.94 15.15 24.44
CA ASP A 22 -10.52 14.47 25.66
C ASP A 22 -11.24 13.11 25.83
N CYS A 23 -12.52 13.02 25.42
CA CYS A 23 -13.27 11.76 25.37
C CYS A 23 -12.67 10.78 24.35
N VAL A 24 -12.32 11.25 23.15
CA VAL A 24 -11.65 10.44 22.11
C VAL A 24 -10.31 9.89 22.62
N ILE A 25 -9.46 10.73 23.22
CA ILE A 25 -8.17 10.30 23.76
C ILE A 25 -8.36 9.27 24.88
N THR A 26 -9.32 9.49 25.77
CA THR A 26 -9.61 8.54 26.86
C THR A 26 -10.06 7.19 26.31
N SER A 27 -10.86 7.19 25.26
CA SER A 27 -11.36 5.98 24.59
C SER A 27 -10.25 5.26 23.81
N LEU A 28 -9.32 6.02 23.19
CA LEU A 28 -8.17 5.49 22.46
C LEU A 28 -7.25 4.64 23.33
N LYS A 29 -7.16 4.91 24.64
CA LYS A 29 -6.33 4.11 25.56
C LYS A 29 -6.76 2.63 25.58
N ASN A 30 -8.06 2.36 25.53
CA ASN A 30 -8.57 1.00 25.48
C ASN A 30 -8.41 0.39 24.07
N VAL A 31 -8.63 1.19 23.02
CA VAL A 31 -8.44 0.76 21.62
C VAL A 31 -6.99 0.35 21.36
N PHE A 32 -6.01 1.02 21.98
CA PHE A 32 -4.59 0.74 21.80
C PHE A 32 -4.22 -0.70 22.20
N ASN A 33 -4.83 -1.25 23.25
CA ASN A 33 -4.58 -2.64 23.66
C ASN A 33 -5.01 -3.65 22.59
N ILE A 34 -6.20 -3.45 22.01
CA ILE A 34 -6.71 -4.29 20.92
C ILE A 34 -5.85 -4.10 19.66
N LEU A 35 -5.44 -2.86 19.37
CA LEU A 35 -4.57 -2.53 18.24
C LEU A 35 -3.23 -3.26 18.31
N ILE A 36 -2.62 -3.39 19.48
CA ILE A 36 -1.37 -4.14 19.64
C ILE A 36 -1.55 -5.61 19.25
N VAL A 37 -2.61 -6.25 19.74
CA VAL A 37 -2.90 -7.67 19.43
C VAL A 37 -3.15 -7.83 17.93
N TYR A 38 -3.90 -6.92 17.32
CA TYR A 38 -4.12 -6.88 15.88
C TYR A 38 -2.80 -6.75 15.11
N MET A 39 -1.91 -5.84 15.50
CA MET A 39 -0.62 -5.64 14.84
C MET A 39 0.31 -6.86 14.96
N LEU A 40 0.29 -7.56 16.10
CA LEU A 40 1.04 -8.82 16.26
C LEU A 40 0.53 -9.90 15.30
N PHE A 41 -0.78 -10.02 15.16
CA PHE A 41 -1.38 -10.97 14.23
C PHE A 41 -1.07 -10.62 12.76
N GLN A 42 -1.15 -9.33 12.40
CA GLN A 42 -0.71 -8.84 11.09
C GLN A 42 0.76 -9.16 10.82
N PHE A 43 1.62 -8.99 11.83
CA PHE A 43 3.04 -9.27 11.71
C PHE A 43 3.33 -10.76 11.43
N ILE A 44 2.64 -11.68 12.10
CA ILE A 44 2.77 -13.12 11.87
C ILE A 44 2.43 -13.45 10.41
N PHE A 45 1.30 -12.96 9.90
CA PHE A 45 0.93 -13.18 8.50
C PHE A 45 1.87 -12.49 7.52
N ALA A 46 2.37 -11.31 7.84
CA ALA A 46 3.34 -10.60 7.00
C ALA A 46 4.62 -11.42 6.84
N VAL A 47 5.14 -12.00 7.93
CA VAL A 47 6.33 -12.88 7.88
C VAL A 47 6.04 -14.11 7.01
N ILE A 48 4.91 -14.78 7.21
CA ILE A 48 4.51 -15.95 6.40
C ILE A 48 4.42 -15.56 4.91
N ALA A 49 3.78 -14.44 4.61
CA ALA A 49 3.59 -13.97 3.24
C ALA A 49 4.92 -13.61 2.57
N VAL A 50 5.86 -12.99 3.30
CA VAL A 50 7.21 -12.76 2.78
C VAL A 50 7.88 -14.09 2.45
N GLN A 51 7.83 -15.09 3.32
CA GLN A 51 8.48 -16.37 3.02
C GLN A 51 7.89 -17.10 1.82
N LEU A 52 6.57 -16.97 1.58
CA LEU A 52 5.90 -17.62 0.46
C LEU A 52 6.03 -16.84 -0.86
N PHE A 53 6.03 -15.52 -0.79
CA PHE A 53 5.80 -14.66 -1.95
C PHE A 53 6.91 -13.64 -2.24
N ASN A 54 7.99 -13.64 -1.47
CA ASN A 54 9.14 -12.78 -1.74
C ASN A 54 9.68 -13.01 -3.17
N GLY A 55 9.80 -11.93 -3.93
CA GLY A 55 10.28 -11.93 -5.31
C GLY A 55 9.23 -12.38 -6.34
N ARG A 56 8.07 -12.90 -5.93
CA ARG A 56 7.04 -13.43 -6.86
C ARG A 56 6.19 -12.35 -7.51
N PHE A 57 6.14 -11.15 -6.92
CA PHE A 57 5.29 -10.05 -7.38
C PHE A 57 6.01 -9.09 -8.35
N HIS A 58 6.84 -9.62 -9.24
CA HIS A 58 7.46 -8.88 -10.34
C HIS A 58 6.73 -9.11 -11.67
N TYR A 59 6.85 -8.16 -12.59
CA TYR A 59 6.31 -8.26 -13.95
C TYR A 59 7.19 -7.53 -14.95
N CYS A 60 7.10 -7.99 -16.20
CA CYS A 60 7.62 -7.23 -17.34
C CYS A 60 6.53 -6.30 -17.85
N THR A 61 6.91 -5.12 -18.36
CA THR A 61 5.99 -4.23 -19.08
C THR A 61 5.39 -4.85 -20.35
N ASP A 62 6.02 -5.90 -20.89
CA ASP A 62 5.53 -6.70 -22.01
C ASP A 62 4.88 -7.99 -21.47
N GLU A 63 3.56 -8.13 -21.66
CA GLU A 63 2.78 -9.29 -21.20
C GLU A 63 3.23 -10.61 -21.85
N SER A 64 3.96 -10.54 -22.95
CA SER A 64 4.49 -11.72 -23.64
C SER A 64 5.65 -12.37 -22.89
N LYS A 65 6.26 -11.66 -21.92
CA LYS A 65 7.45 -12.11 -21.18
C LYS A 65 7.13 -12.36 -19.70
N LEU A 66 7.35 -13.61 -19.27
CA LEU A 66 7.03 -14.06 -17.91
C LEU A 66 8.23 -14.06 -16.96
N PHE A 67 9.45 -14.19 -17.49
CA PHE A 67 10.67 -14.30 -16.70
C PHE A 67 11.54 -13.05 -16.85
N GLU A 68 12.30 -12.72 -15.80
CA GLU A 68 13.21 -11.57 -15.76
C GLU A 68 14.26 -11.63 -16.87
N GLU A 69 14.84 -12.81 -17.10
CA GLU A 69 15.87 -13.05 -18.11
C GLU A 69 15.39 -12.76 -19.55
N GLU A 70 14.08 -12.83 -19.79
CA GLU A 70 13.49 -12.52 -21.07
C GLU A 70 13.03 -11.07 -21.20
N CYS A 71 12.96 -10.32 -20.09
CA CYS A 71 12.48 -8.95 -20.04
C CYS A 71 13.58 -7.94 -20.44
N HIS A 72 14.16 -8.16 -21.62
CA HIS A 72 15.20 -7.31 -22.19
C HIS A 72 14.85 -6.86 -23.61
N GLY A 73 15.40 -5.72 -24.02
CA GLY A 73 15.14 -5.11 -25.32
C GLY A 73 13.91 -4.21 -25.33
N GLU A 74 13.26 -4.12 -26.50
CA GLU A 74 12.15 -3.22 -26.78
C GLU A 74 10.94 -4.00 -27.31
N PHE A 75 9.75 -3.44 -27.12
CA PHE A 75 8.49 -3.99 -27.59
C PHE A 75 7.60 -2.89 -28.17
N PHE A 76 6.63 -3.29 -29.00
CA PHE A 76 5.72 -2.39 -29.67
C PHE A 76 4.41 -2.29 -28.89
N ILE A 77 4.00 -1.06 -28.56
CA ILE A 77 2.69 -0.79 -27.97
C ILE A 77 1.76 -0.22 -29.03
N PHE A 78 0.62 -0.88 -29.19
CA PHE A 78 -0.45 -0.47 -30.10
C PHE A 78 -1.55 0.22 -29.29
N THR A 79 -1.51 1.56 -29.22
CA THR A 79 -2.52 2.34 -28.48
C THR A 79 -3.78 2.60 -29.32
N SER A 80 -3.65 2.71 -30.65
CA SER A 80 -4.73 2.99 -31.58
C SER A 80 -4.47 2.32 -32.93
N VAL A 81 -5.53 1.95 -33.64
CA VAL A 81 -5.46 1.34 -34.98
C VAL A 81 -4.95 2.34 -36.02
N HIS A 82 -5.12 3.64 -35.78
CA HIS A 82 -4.80 4.70 -36.73
C HIS A 82 -3.41 5.33 -36.54
N GLU A 83 -2.68 4.95 -35.49
CA GLU A 83 -1.34 5.45 -35.21
C GLU A 83 -0.30 4.34 -35.39
N PRO A 84 0.91 4.67 -35.87
CA PRO A 84 1.99 3.69 -35.90
C PRO A 84 2.33 3.23 -34.46
N PRO A 85 2.76 1.97 -34.28
CA PRO A 85 3.11 1.46 -32.96
C PRO A 85 4.27 2.24 -32.37
N LYS A 86 4.20 2.51 -31.07
CA LYS A 86 5.28 3.18 -30.33
C LYS A 86 6.21 2.12 -29.77
N VAL A 87 7.51 2.33 -29.95
CA VAL A 87 8.55 1.49 -29.36
C VAL A 87 8.71 1.90 -27.90
N GLN A 88 8.63 0.93 -26.99
CA GLN A 88 8.94 1.12 -25.58
C GLN A 88 9.96 0.08 -25.12
N LYS A 89 10.79 0.48 -24.15
CA LYS A 89 11.76 -0.43 -23.55
C LYS A 89 11.06 -1.38 -22.58
N ARG A 90 11.46 -2.65 -22.58
CA ARG A 90 11.02 -3.61 -21.57
C ARG A 90 11.65 -3.27 -20.23
N ILE A 91 10.81 -3.20 -19.20
CA ILE A 91 11.23 -2.93 -17.83
C ILE A 91 10.68 -4.04 -16.95
N TRP A 92 11.55 -4.66 -16.17
CA TRP A 92 11.17 -5.57 -15.09
C TRP A 92 10.94 -4.74 -13.83
N ASP A 93 9.68 -4.67 -13.41
CA ASP A 93 9.28 -3.86 -12.26
C ASP A 93 8.44 -4.67 -11.29
N ARG A 94 8.30 -4.16 -10.07
CA ARG A 94 7.52 -4.78 -9.00
C ARG A 94 6.15 -4.13 -8.88
N ARG A 95 5.14 -4.90 -8.49
CA ARG A 95 3.80 -4.34 -8.24
C ARG A 95 3.83 -3.43 -7.01
N GLN A 96 2.92 -2.45 -6.96
CA GLN A 96 2.80 -1.54 -5.81
C GLN A 96 2.47 -2.30 -4.51
N PHE A 97 1.64 -3.35 -4.60
CA PHE A 97 1.35 -4.28 -3.52
C PHE A 97 2.19 -5.54 -3.71
N HIS A 98 3.13 -5.79 -2.79
CA HIS A 98 4.10 -6.88 -2.89
C HIS A 98 4.53 -7.34 -1.49
N TYR A 99 5.16 -8.51 -1.43
CA TYR A 99 5.54 -9.20 -0.19
C TYR A 99 7.06 -9.38 -0.06
N ASP A 100 7.87 -8.48 -0.61
CA ASP A 100 9.34 -8.65 -0.58
C ASP A 100 9.95 -8.28 0.78
N ASN A 101 9.24 -7.48 1.58
CA ASN A 101 9.65 -7.13 2.93
C ASN A 101 8.44 -7.00 3.86
N VAL A 102 8.69 -7.07 5.16
CA VAL A 102 7.62 -7.15 6.18
C VAL A 102 6.72 -5.91 6.17
N ILE A 103 7.28 -4.72 5.96
CA ILE A 103 6.51 -3.47 5.95
C ILE A 103 5.57 -3.42 4.74
N ALA A 104 6.06 -3.78 3.55
CA ALA A 104 5.24 -3.87 2.34
C ALA A 104 4.16 -4.97 2.46
N ALA A 105 4.50 -6.11 3.05
CA ALA A 105 3.55 -7.17 3.35
C ALA A 105 2.44 -6.70 4.30
N MET A 106 2.78 -5.98 5.37
CA MET A 106 1.79 -5.41 6.30
C MET A 106 0.88 -4.38 5.62
N MET A 107 1.43 -3.50 4.77
CA MET A 107 0.65 -2.56 3.97
C MET A 107 -0.32 -3.30 3.04
N THR A 108 0.16 -4.33 2.35
CA THR A 108 -0.66 -5.13 1.43
C THR A 108 -1.78 -5.87 2.18
N LEU A 109 -1.48 -6.48 3.34
CA LEU A 109 -2.47 -7.15 4.19
C LEU A 109 -3.54 -6.18 4.71
N PHE A 110 -3.15 -4.95 5.05
CA PHE A 110 -4.07 -3.89 5.44
C PHE A 110 -5.04 -3.54 4.30
N THR A 111 -4.51 -3.31 3.09
CA THR A 111 -5.29 -3.03 1.89
C THR A 111 -6.32 -4.14 1.60
N VAL A 112 -5.91 -5.40 1.69
CA VAL A 112 -6.81 -6.57 1.51
C VAL A 112 -7.92 -6.59 2.56
N GLN A 113 -7.62 -6.26 3.82
CA GLN A 113 -8.64 -6.21 4.89
C GLN A 113 -9.62 -5.05 4.74
N THR A 114 -9.16 -3.91 4.20
CA THR A 114 -10.05 -2.79 3.88
C THR A 114 -10.91 -3.03 2.65
N GLY A 115 -10.61 -4.06 1.85
CA GLY A 115 -11.31 -4.36 0.59
C GLY A 115 -11.05 -3.36 -0.54
N GLU A 116 -10.18 -2.38 -0.31
CA GLU A 116 -9.79 -1.38 -1.31
C GLU A 116 -8.76 -2.01 -2.25
N GLY A 117 -9.11 -2.27 -3.51
CA GLY A 117 -8.18 -2.88 -4.48
C GLY A 117 -8.03 -4.40 -4.39
N TRP A 118 -9.01 -5.10 -3.81
CA TRP A 118 -9.15 -6.56 -3.92
C TRP A 118 -10.53 -6.89 -4.52
N PRO A 119 -10.67 -7.71 -5.59
CA PRO A 119 -9.65 -8.47 -6.31
C PRO A 119 -9.27 -7.78 -7.63
N THR A 120 -8.27 -6.90 -7.63
CA THR A 120 -7.69 -6.38 -8.89
C THR A 120 -6.49 -7.19 -9.33
#